data_AF-A0A7S2R3G8-F1
#
_entry.id   AF-A0A7S2R3G8-F1
#
_cell.length_a   1.000
_cell.length_b   1.000
_cell.length_c   1.000
_cell.angle_alpha   90.00
_cell.angle_beta   90.00
_cell.angle_gamma   90.00
#
_symmetry.space_group_name_H-M   'P 1'
#
loop_
_entity.id
_entity.type
_entity.pdbx_description
1 polymer ?
#
loop_
_entity_poly.entity_id
_entity_poly.type
_entity_poly.pdbx_seq_one_letter_code
_entity_poly.pdbx_strand_id
1 'polypeptide(L)'
;MRFLLLLLTVFSTKLSIISGLPDEGNDFETLFEEWLLKFDREYSSADERAKKMSIWIDNHEYIEKHNNQNPEPSYTLGHNQFSDLSQDEYHEYNNLGKHSSGIFENSEL
;
A
#
# COMPACT_ATOMS: atom_id res chain seq x y z
N MET A 1 6.86 46.44 -31.17
CA MET A 1 6.19 47.13 -30.06
C MET A 1 5.33 46.10 -29.32
N ARG A 2 5.78 45.76 -28.10
CA ARG A 2 5.09 45.19 -26.91
C ARG A 2 4.01 44.11 -27.14
N PHE A 3 4.28 42.83 -26.88
CA PHE A 3 4.41 42.12 -25.57
C PHE A 3 3.06 41.89 -24.85
N LEU A 4 2.98 40.71 -24.20
CA LEU A 4 1.98 40.18 -23.23
C LEU A 4 0.95 39.18 -23.84
N LEU A 5 0.77 37.94 -23.39
CA LEU A 5 1.27 37.19 -22.22
C LEU A 5 1.26 35.67 -22.49
N LEU A 6 2.31 35.02 -21.99
CA LEU A 6 2.38 33.58 -21.69
C LEU A 6 1.35 33.23 -20.61
N LEU A 7 0.55 32.18 -20.82
CA LEU A 7 -0.26 31.59 -19.75
C LEU A 7 0.57 30.50 -19.06
N LEU A 8 1.34 30.94 -18.06
CA LEU A 8 1.79 30.13 -16.95
C LEU A 8 0.67 30.11 -15.89
N THR A 9 0.03 28.97 -15.67
CA THR A 9 -0.64 28.70 -14.40
C THR A 9 0.17 27.66 -13.64
N VAL A 10 1.18 28.19 -12.95
CA VAL A 10 1.63 27.87 -11.59
C VAL A 10 1.33 26.45 -11.11
N PHE A 11 2.41 25.64 -11.03
CA PHE A 11 2.55 24.56 -10.06
C PHE A 11 2.05 25.07 -8.69
N SER A 12 0.95 24.52 -8.17
CA SER A 12 0.56 24.80 -6.79
C SER A 12 1.60 24.21 -5.84
N THR A 13 2.60 25.00 -5.48
CA THR A 13 3.39 24.75 -4.28
C THR A 13 2.49 24.98 -3.08
N LYS A 14 2.10 23.92 -2.38
CA LYS A 14 1.70 24.04 -0.99
C LYS A 14 2.95 23.93 -0.14
N LEU A 15 3.50 25.08 0.22
CA LEU A 15 4.37 25.20 1.37
C LEU A 15 3.49 25.48 2.59
N SER A 16 3.48 24.55 3.53
CA SER A 16 3.29 24.89 4.94
C SER A 16 4.27 24.05 5.74
N ILE A 17 5.28 24.76 6.23
CA ILE A 17 6.27 24.31 7.20
C ILE A 17 5.51 23.88 8.46
N ILE A 18 5.57 22.60 8.81
CA ILE A 18 5.32 22.14 10.16
C ILE A 18 6.63 21.52 10.65
N SER A 19 7.08 22.09 11.75
CA SER A 19 8.32 21.86 12.48
C SER A 19 8.49 20.42 12.96
N GLY A 20 9.64 19.82 12.63
CA GLY A 20 10.48 19.12 13.62
C GLY A 20 9.91 17.88 14.31
N LEU A 21 9.35 16.94 13.56
CA LEU A 21 9.28 15.53 13.94
C LEU A 21 10.04 14.72 12.87
N PRO A 22 10.80 13.67 13.20
CA PRO A 22 11.28 12.72 12.20
C PRO A 22 10.04 12.14 11.51
N ASP A 23 9.82 12.54 10.26
CA ASP A 23 8.65 12.16 9.47
C ASP A 23 8.86 10.74 8.93
N GLU A 24 8.64 9.73 9.77
CA GLU A 24 8.60 8.33 9.32
C GLU A 24 7.48 8.09 8.28
N GLY A 25 6.50 8.99 8.19
CA GLY A 25 5.40 8.92 7.21
C GLY A 25 5.78 9.29 5.78
N ASN A 26 6.90 9.99 5.56
CA ASN A 26 7.34 10.41 4.22
C ASN A 26 7.76 9.23 3.34
N ASP A 27 8.41 8.25 3.98
CA ASP A 27 9.00 7.11 3.28
C ASP A 27 7.89 6.17 2.77
N PHE A 28 6.92 5.83 3.62
CA PHE A 28 5.83 4.94 3.25
C PHE A 28 4.92 5.50 2.16
N GLU A 29 4.61 6.80 2.17
CA GLU A 29 3.82 7.42 1.09
C GLU A 29 4.54 7.32 -0.26
N THR A 30 5.85 7.59 -0.28
CA THR A 30 6.66 7.51 -1.50
C THR A 30 6.75 6.07 -2.01
N LEU A 31 7.05 5.11 -1.12
CA LEU A 31 7.15 3.69 -1.48
C LEU A 31 5.80 3.12 -1.93
N PHE A 32 4.70 3.56 -1.31
CA PHE A 32 3.36 3.17 -1.71
C PHE A 32 3.03 3.69 -3.10
N GLU A 33 3.30 4.96 -3.41
CA GLU A 33 3.11 5.54 -4.75
C GLU A 33 3.94 4.82 -5.82
N GLU A 34 5.20 4.49 -5.53
CA GLU A 34 6.03 3.68 -6.44
C GLU A 34 5.42 2.29 -6.69
N TRP A 35 4.87 1.67 -5.64
CA TRP A 35 4.18 0.40 -5.74
C TRP A 35 2.88 0.52 -6.56
N LEU A 36 2.09 1.58 -6.37
CA LEU A 36 0.87 1.82 -7.13
C LEU A 36 1.16 1.92 -8.63
N LEU A 37 2.18 2.69 -8.99
CA LEU A 37 2.64 2.84 -10.37
C LEU A 37 3.13 1.51 -10.96
N LYS A 38 3.87 0.72 -10.18
CA LYS A 38 4.43 -0.55 -10.63
C LYS A 38 3.37 -1.62 -10.91
N PHE A 39 2.27 -1.63 -10.14
CA PHE A 39 1.22 -2.65 -10.24
C PHE A 39 -0.10 -2.13 -10.83
N ASP A 40 -0.08 -0.92 -11.40
CA ASP A 40 -1.24 -0.27 -12.05
C ASP A 40 -2.47 -0.24 -11.13
N ARG A 41 -2.27 0.27 -9.92
CA ARG A 41 -3.28 0.32 -8.85
C ARG A 41 -3.89 1.72 -8.78
N GLU A 42 -5.22 1.76 -8.82
CA GLU A 42 -6.03 2.95 -8.63
C GLU A 42 -7.19 2.63 -7.69
N TYR A 43 -7.55 3.58 -6.82
CA TYR A 43 -8.65 3.43 -5.87
C TYR A 43 -9.72 4.49 -6.11
N SER A 44 -10.98 4.10 -5.88
CA SER A 44 -12.14 4.92 -6.21
C SER A 44 -12.35 6.11 -5.27
N SER A 45 -11.76 6.05 -4.07
CA SER A 45 -11.93 7.05 -3.02
C SER A 45 -10.67 7.22 -2.17
N ALA A 46 -10.55 8.39 -1.54
CA ALA A 46 -9.48 8.65 -0.58
C ALA A 46 -9.53 7.70 0.63
N ASP A 47 -10.73 7.34 1.08
CA ASP A 47 -10.94 6.40 2.20
C ASP A 47 -10.47 4.99 1.82
N GLU A 48 -10.78 4.53 0.61
CA GLU A 48 -10.28 3.25 0.09
C GLU A 48 -8.76 3.27 -0.04
N ARG A 49 -8.19 4.33 -0.62
CA ARG A 49 -6.73 4.50 -0.72
C ARG A 49 -6.07 4.45 0.65
N ALA A 50 -6.61 5.16 1.64
CA ALA A 50 -6.07 5.18 2.99
C ALA A 50 -6.13 3.80 3.64
N LYS A 51 -7.25 3.06 3.49
CA LYS A 51 -7.37 1.67 3.97
C LYS A 51 -6.31 0.78 3.31
N LYS A 52 -6.15 0.88 1.99
CA LYS A 52 -5.23 0.05 1.21
C LYS A 52 -3.76 0.38 1.49
N MET A 53 -3.44 1.65 1.71
CA MET A 53 -2.12 2.08 2.18
C MET A 53 -1.81 1.49 3.56
N SER A 54 -2.76 1.53 4.50
CA SER A 54 -2.56 0.94 5.83
C SER A 54 -2.23 -0.56 5.75
N ILE A 55 -2.96 -1.32 4.94
CA ILE A 55 -2.70 -2.75 4.73
C ILE A 55 -1.34 -2.96 4.04
N TRP A 56 -0.99 -2.10 3.09
CA TRP A 56 0.29 -2.16 2.41
C TRP A 56 1.47 -1.90 3.36
N ILE A 57 1.34 -0.96 4.30
CA ILE A 57 2.32 -0.69 5.36
C ILE A 57 2.46 -1.93 6.26
N ASP A 58 1.35 -2.52 6.71
CA ASP A 58 1.39 -3.75 7.53
C ASP A 58 2.17 -4.87 6.81
N ASN A 59 1.95 -5.03 5.50
CA ASN A 59 2.67 -5.99 4.68
C ASN A 59 4.15 -5.61 4.46
N HIS A 60 4.46 -4.32 4.33
CA HIS A 60 5.83 -3.82 4.23
C HIS A 60 6.63 -4.13 5.49
N GLU A 61 6.08 -3.81 6.66
CA GLU A 61 6.69 -4.12 7.96
C GLU A 61 6.89 -5.63 8.14
N TYR A 62 5.94 -6.45 7.69
CA TYR A 62 6.08 -7.90 7.72
C TYR A 62 7.24 -8.39 6.83
N ILE A 63 7.37 -7.85 5.63
CA ILE A 63 8.48 -8.15 4.70
C ILE A 63 9.82 -7.79 5.34
N GLU A 64 9.94 -6.56 5.85
CA GLU A 64 11.18 -6.09 6.48
C GLU A 64 11.54 -6.93 7.71
N LYS A 65 10.55 -7.24 8.54
CA LYS A 65 10.75 -8.09 9.71
C LYS A 65 11.22 -9.50 9.34
N HIS A 66 10.67 -10.10 8.28
CA HIS A 66 11.06 -11.44 7.82
C HIS A 66 12.47 -11.42 7.22
N ASN A 67 12.75 -10.49 6.32
CA ASN A 67 14.01 -10.41 5.59
C ASN A 67 15.22 -10.11 6.49
N ASN A 68 15.01 -9.39 7.60
CA ASN A 68 16.07 -9.01 8.54
C ASN A 68 16.18 -9.96 9.76
N GLN A 69 15.64 -11.18 9.69
CA GLN A 69 15.75 -12.18 10.77
C GLN A 69 17.21 -12.68 10.95
N ASN A 70 17.54 -13.11 12.17
CA ASN A 70 18.79 -13.79 12.49
C ASN A 70 18.51 -15.10 13.28
N PRO A 71 18.94 -16.29 12.79
CA PRO A 71 19.67 -16.53 11.55
C PRO A 71 18.88 -16.08 10.31
N GLU A 72 19.59 -15.76 9.22
CA GLU A 72 18.95 -15.33 7.98
C GLU A 72 17.92 -16.37 7.51
N PRO A 73 16.76 -15.91 7.01
CA PRO A 73 15.72 -16.82 6.55
C PRO A 73 16.16 -17.55 5.28
N SER A 74 15.63 -18.76 5.05
CA SER A 74 15.95 -19.55 3.85
C SER A 74 15.36 -18.99 2.55
N TYR A 75 14.53 -17.94 2.65
CA TYR A 75 13.92 -17.21 1.54
C TYR A 75 13.62 -15.77 1.97
N THR A 76 13.49 -14.87 1.00
CA THR A 76 13.07 -13.49 1.24
C THR A 76 11.65 -13.25 0.73
N LEU A 77 11.01 -12.24 1.29
CA LEU A 77 9.74 -11.71 0.84
C LEU A 77 9.97 -10.41 0.07
N GLY A 78 8.99 -10.05 -0.76
CA GLY A 78 8.98 -8.78 -1.48
C GLY A 78 7.58 -8.40 -1.89
N HIS A 79 7.39 -7.09 -2.12
CA HIS A 79 6.11 -6.57 -2.58
C HIS A 79 5.69 -7.15 -3.94
N ASN A 80 4.40 -7.43 -4.07
CA ASN A 80 3.76 -7.97 -5.26
C ASN A 80 2.36 -7.35 -5.42
N GLN A 81 1.58 -7.81 -6.41
CA GLN A 81 0.24 -7.27 -6.69
C GLN A 81 -0.77 -7.46 -5.54
N PHE A 82 -0.48 -8.31 -4.56
CA PHE A 82 -1.35 -8.56 -3.41
C PHE A 82 -0.92 -7.80 -2.15
N SER A 83 0.06 -6.91 -2.25
CA SER A 83 0.58 -6.20 -1.08
C SER A 83 -0.43 -5.24 -0.44
N ASP A 84 -1.54 -4.91 -1.09
CA ASP A 84 -2.65 -4.13 -0.52
C ASP A 84 -3.81 -4.99 -0.02
N LEU A 85 -3.64 -6.32 0.06
CA LEU A 85 -4.62 -7.25 0.61
C LEU A 85 -4.22 -7.68 2.02
N SER A 86 -5.20 -7.66 2.93
CA SER A 86 -5.05 -8.36 4.21
C SER A 86 -5.03 -9.88 3.99
N GLN A 87 -4.58 -10.66 4.99
CA GLN A 87 -4.60 -12.12 4.90
C GLN A 87 -6.00 -12.67 4.56
N ASP A 88 -7.05 -12.08 5.14
CA ASP A 88 -8.43 -12.52 4.90
C ASP A 88 -8.89 -12.15 3.49
N GLU A 89 -8.61 -10.92 3.04
CA GLU A 89 -8.90 -10.48 1.66
C GLU A 89 -8.14 -11.34 0.63
N TYR A 90 -6.89 -11.73 0.93
CA TYR A 90 -6.12 -12.63 0.08
C TYR A 90 -6.73 -14.04 0.02
N HIS A 91 -7.21 -14.56 1.16
CA HIS A 91 -7.92 -15.85 1.18
C HIS A 91 -9.24 -15.78 0.42
N GLU A 92 -10.00 -14.71 0.59
CA GLU A 92 -11.26 -14.48 -0.12
C GLU A 92 -11.02 -14.42 -1.63
N TYR A 93 -10.05 -13.62 -2.07
CA TYR A 93 -9.67 -13.49 -3.48
C TYR A 93 -9.30 -14.83 -4.13
N ASN A 94 -8.66 -15.73 -3.38
CA ASN A 94 -8.19 -17.02 -3.88
C ASN A 94 -9.09 -18.22 -3.50
N ASN A 95 -10.26 -18.00 -2.88
CA ASN A 95 -11.15 -19.05 -2.37
C ASN A 95 -10.44 -20.08 -1.45
N LEU A 96 -9.61 -19.59 -0.53
CA LEU A 96 -8.81 -20.39 0.39
C LEU A 96 -9.42 -20.43 1.80
N GLY A 97 -9.10 -21.48 2.57
CA GLY A 97 -9.50 -21.60 3.97
C GLY A 97 -11.01 -21.56 4.16
N LYS A 98 -11.49 -20.64 5.03
CA LYS A 98 -12.92 -20.44 5.31
C LYS A 98 -13.74 -19.97 4.10
N HIS A 99 -13.08 -19.44 3.08
CA HIS A 99 -13.72 -18.99 1.84
C HIS A 99 -13.74 -20.09 0.77
N SER A 100 -13.20 -21.27 1.06
CA SER A 100 -13.26 -22.39 0.12
C SER A 100 -14.66 -22.95 0.04
N SER A 101 -15.16 -23.18 -1.18
CA SER A 101 -16.50 -23.74 -1.43
C SER A 101 -16.72 -25.14 -0.84
N GLY A 102 -15.66 -25.81 -0.35
CA GLY A 102 -15.71 -27.16 0.23
C GLY A 102 -15.84 -27.23 1.75
N ILE A 103 -15.85 -26.11 2.48
CA ILE A 103 -16.15 -26.14 3.93
C ILE A 103 -17.67 -26.11 4.09
N PHE A 104 -18.28 -27.28 3.98
CA PHE A 104 -19.68 -27.46 4.36
C PHE A 104 -19.80 -27.20 5.86
N GLU A 105 -20.60 -26.19 6.18
CA GLU A 105 -21.13 -25.82 7.49
C GLU A 105 -21.95 -27.00 8.06
N ASN A 106 -21.24 -28.06 8.49
CA ASN A 106 -21.79 -29.20 9.24
C ASN A 106 -21.29 -29.14 10.69
N SER A 107 -21.31 -27.94 11.29
CA SER A 107 -21.05 -27.76 12.73
C SER A 107 -22.29 -27.35 13.52
N GLU A 108 -23.48 -27.62 12.99
CA GLU A 108 -24.72 -27.61 13.78
C GLU A 108 -25.33 -29.03 13.83
N LEU A 109 -24.73 -29.89 14.65
CA LEU A 109 -25.38 -31.05 15.29
C LEU A 109 -24.89 -31.18 16.73
#